data_AF-A0A535TKC5-F1
#
_entry.id   AF-A0A535TKC5-F1
#
_cell.length_a   1.000
_cell.length_b   1.000
_cell.length_c   1.000
_cell.angle_alpha   90.00
_cell.angle_beta   90.00
_cell.angle_gamma   90.00
#
_symmetry.space_group_name_H-M   'P 1'
#
loop_
_entity.id
_entity.type
_entity.pdbx_description
1 polymer ?
#
loop_
_entity_poly.entity_id
_entity_poly.type
_entity_poly.pdbx_seq_one_letter_code
_entity_poly.pdbx_strand_id
1 'polypeptide(L)'
;MIGDLRSAALVSKQGSIDWMCLPRFDSPWVFGRLLDWDKGGFLQLTPALEGASMFRQYRRDSNVLQTIWTLEHSRMRVVDFMPVAVPGKKLKPPESLRLIRMLQPLAGRTEWKLTFKPRFDYGRQLPSLRELRPGLVAAYGEDAGVFLQYPDAATLELADGAAVITGRIMPGHRAAILLHYAGARSVPAAIGIDVAHAILHQTDDYWMNWLRSTTYRGRFDEPLHRSALALKLMQHLPTGAFVAAPTTSLPESVGGSLNWDYRYSWVRDTSDLVNALGEMGFDDEADGFLRWVRAAHDRHPKDFKIMYRIDGDDRLPEFVLDELEGYRRSKPVRIGNAAVDQVQLDMYGELMQTAYTCWQSRKTLPKPRREILLQVVDHILASWEKEDSGIWESRRRPRRYLYSQVMLWVGLDRALKLDRGLRMGTVRRAAAKRTRALIKRQVLELGYDEEIGAFTQALGHKDLDATALAVPMYEMLPATDPRVVSTVRVLQEKLTNHGFLYRYVPEESEFHQPEGVFIICTLWLVNVLAQMGRLEEAEELFSRVTETANDLGLFAEEYDPTTGEMLGNFPQAFTHLSVINAIFNLEGRPSGKGRRSGRGGGG
;
A
#
# COMPACT_ATOMS: atom_id res chain seq x y z
N MET A 1 1.26 -10.69 5.02
CA MET A 1 2.39 -9.74 4.93
C MET A 1 2.93 -9.52 6.33
N ILE A 2 4.24 -9.46 6.51
CA ILE A 2 4.90 -9.03 7.76
C ILE A 2 5.95 -7.97 7.39
N GLY A 3 6.40 -7.14 8.34
CA GLY A 3 7.31 -6.02 8.02
C GLY A 3 7.91 -5.35 9.25
N ASP A 4 9.03 -4.65 9.05
CA ASP A 4 9.82 -3.94 10.08
C ASP A 4 9.81 -2.42 9.89
N LEU A 5 8.90 -1.91 9.05
CA LEU A 5 8.82 -0.51 8.63
C LEU A 5 10.07 -0.01 7.87
N ARG A 6 10.83 -0.95 7.31
CA ARG A 6 11.92 -0.71 6.35
C ARG A 6 11.73 -1.52 5.08
N SER A 7 11.21 -2.73 5.24
CA SER A 7 10.73 -3.59 4.17
C SER A 7 9.60 -4.49 4.67
N ALA A 8 9.08 -5.34 3.78
CA ALA A 8 8.06 -6.32 4.07
C ALA A 8 8.38 -7.67 3.40
N ALA A 9 7.76 -8.72 3.93
CA ALA A 9 7.80 -10.07 3.39
C ALA A 9 6.39 -10.65 3.21
N LEU A 10 6.19 -11.42 2.14
CA LEU A 10 4.95 -12.16 1.90
C LEU A 10 5.14 -13.64 2.23
N VAL A 11 4.36 -14.11 3.20
CA VAL A 11 4.36 -15.49 3.68
C VAL A 11 3.19 -16.24 3.02
N SER A 12 3.50 -17.29 2.27
CA SER A 12 2.51 -18.16 1.63
C SER A 12 1.86 -19.13 2.62
N LYS A 13 0.76 -19.74 2.20
CA LYS A 13 0.07 -20.80 2.98
C LYS A 13 0.95 -22.05 3.14
N GLN A 14 1.97 -22.21 2.28
CA GLN A 14 2.93 -23.31 2.29
C GLN A 14 4.16 -23.00 3.17
N GLY A 15 4.08 -22.02 4.06
CA GLY A 15 5.16 -21.66 4.98
C GLY A 15 6.38 -21.01 4.31
N SER A 16 6.24 -20.56 3.06
CA SER A 16 7.33 -19.96 2.29
C SER A 16 7.26 -18.45 2.29
N ILE A 17 8.43 -17.81 2.37
CA ILE A 17 8.58 -16.40 2.04
C ILE A 17 8.97 -16.32 0.58
N ASP A 18 8.02 -15.85 -0.23
CA ASP A 18 8.11 -15.84 -1.69
C ASP A 18 8.38 -14.43 -2.25
N TRP A 19 8.35 -13.45 -1.35
CA TRP A 19 8.65 -12.05 -1.64
C TRP A 19 9.33 -11.41 -0.44
N MET A 20 10.50 -10.81 -0.64
CA MET A 20 11.20 -9.98 0.34
C MET A 20 12.29 -9.13 -0.34
N CYS A 21 12.14 -7.81 -0.33
CA CYS A 21 13.16 -6.87 -0.81
C CYS A 21 14.05 -6.42 0.35
N LEU A 22 15.38 -6.37 0.17
CA LEU A 22 16.29 -5.95 1.24
C LEU A 22 17.43 -5.07 0.71
N PRO A 23 17.83 -4.02 1.46
CA PRO A 23 17.36 -3.70 2.80
C PRO A 23 16.03 -2.93 2.87
N ARG A 24 15.51 -2.47 1.73
CA ARG A 24 14.32 -1.60 1.67
C ARG A 24 13.28 -2.12 0.66
N PHE A 25 12.08 -1.54 0.68
CA PHE A 25 11.02 -1.86 -0.28
C PHE A 25 11.47 -1.72 -1.75
N ASP A 26 12.19 -0.65 -2.08
CA ASP A 26 12.67 -0.29 -3.41
C ASP A 26 14.01 -0.95 -3.81
N SER A 27 14.49 -1.92 -3.01
CA SER A 27 15.71 -2.69 -3.29
C SER A 27 15.41 -3.91 -4.18
N PRO A 28 16.44 -4.53 -4.79
CA PRO A 28 16.30 -5.86 -5.36
C PRO A 28 15.79 -6.87 -4.33
N TRP A 29 15.05 -7.88 -4.80
CA TRP A 29 14.58 -8.94 -3.92
C TRP A 29 15.70 -9.89 -3.51
N VAL A 30 15.62 -10.36 -2.26
CA VAL A 30 16.33 -11.55 -1.79
C VAL A 30 15.50 -12.81 -2.04
N PHE A 31 14.17 -12.66 -1.98
CA PHE A 31 13.19 -13.67 -2.36
C PHE A 31 12.16 -13.04 -3.28
N GLY A 32 11.99 -13.61 -4.46
CA GLY A 32 11.12 -13.10 -5.54
C GLY A 32 10.44 -14.23 -6.30
N ARG A 33 10.19 -15.37 -5.64
CA ARG A 33 9.53 -16.56 -6.22
C ARG A 33 8.16 -16.26 -6.84
N LEU A 34 7.52 -15.15 -6.45
CA LEU A 34 6.29 -14.68 -7.12
C LEU A 34 6.49 -14.35 -8.61
N LEU A 35 7.67 -13.87 -9.00
CA LEU A 35 7.94 -13.45 -10.38
C LEU A 35 8.76 -14.48 -11.16
N ASP A 36 9.44 -15.39 -10.47
CA ASP A 36 10.11 -16.53 -11.11
C ASP A 36 10.33 -17.69 -10.13
N TRP A 37 9.76 -18.86 -10.44
CA TRP A 37 9.78 -20.03 -9.55
C TRP A 37 11.19 -20.59 -9.32
N ASP A 38 12.09 -20.45 -10.29
CA ASP A 38 13.46 -20.97 -10.19
C ASP A 38 14.47 -19.88 -9.79
N LYS A 39 14.44 -18.74 -10.49
CA LYS A 39 15.38 -17.63 -10.33
C LYS A 39 15.00 -16.67 -9.20
N GLY A 40 13.76 -16.69 -8.72
CA GLY A 40 13.27 -15.74 -7.72
C GLY A 40 13.80 -16.02 -6.32
N GLY A 41 14.09 -17.28 -5.98
CA GLY A 41 14.54 -17.66 -4.64
C GLY A 41 13.45 -17.52 -3.57
N PHE A 42 13.63 -18.24 -2.45
CA PHE A 42 12.64 -18.31 -1.37
C PHE A 42 13.25 -18.77 -0.03
N LEU A 43 12.47 -18.60 1.04
CA LEU A 43 12.74 -19.18 2.36
C LEU A 43 11.52 -19.94 2.88
N GLN A 44 11.55 -21.27 2.82
CA GLN A 44 10.42 -22.11 3.19
C GLN A 44 10.68 -22.89 4.46
N LEU A 45 9.76 -22.79 5.43
CA LEU A 45 9.76 -23.56 6.67
C LEU A 45 8.44 -24.31 6.80
N THR A 46 8.50 -25.63 6.85
CA THR A 46 7.33 -26.50 6.96
C THR A 46 7.63 -27.66 7.91
N PRO A 47 6.60 -28.39 8.39
CA PRO A 47 6.79 -29.77 8.81
C PRO A 47 7.52 -30.57 7.72
N ALA A 48 8.38 -31.51 8.13
CA ALA A 48 9.17 -32.32 7.20
C ALA A 48 8.32 -33.37 6.46
N LEU A 49 7.27 -33.86 7.12
CA LEU A 49 6.33 -34.82 6.56
C LEU A 49 5.19 -34.11 5.82
N GLU A 50 4.78 -34.70 4.70
CA GLU A 50 3.67 -34.22 3.89
C GLU A 50 2.31 -34.47 4.58
N GLY A 51 1.25 -33.83 4.09
CA GLY A 51 -0.12 -34.03 4.58
C GLY A 51 -0.52 -33.19 5.81
N ALA A 52 0.36 -32.31 6.30
CA ALA A 52 0.03 -31.42 7.41
C ALA A 52 -1.02 -30.37 6.98
N SER A 53 -2.12 -30.27 7.74
CA SER A 53 -3.07 -29.17 7.59
C SER A 53 -2.53 -27.90 8.24
N MET A 54 -2.99 -26.74 7.76
CA MET A 54 -2.49 -25.44 8.19
C MET A 54 -3.62 -24.46 8.46
N PHE A 55 -3.51 -23.75 9.58
CA PHE A 55 -4.33 -22.59 9.91
C PHE A 55 -3.41 -21.41 10.26
N ARG A 56 -3.71 -20.22 9.76
CA ARG A 56 -2.93 -19.01 10.07
C ARG A 56 -3.82 -17.84 10.42
N GLN A 57 -3.29 -16.96 11.24
CA GLN A 57 -3.89 -15.68 11.60
C GLN A 57 -2.81 -14.74 12.11
N TYR A 58 -3.06 -13.43 12.05
CA TYR A 58 -2.24 -12.52 12.85
C TYR A 58 -2.53 -12.74 14.34
N ARG A 59 -1.54 -12.44 15.18
CA ARG A 59 -1.81 -12.25 16.61
C ARG A 59 -2.70 -11.02 16.77
N ARG A 60 -3.56 -11.04 17.78
CA ARG A 60 -4.53 -9.98 18.05
C ARG A 60 -3.84 -8.61 18.08
N ASP A 61 -4.39 -7.65 17.35
CA ASP A 61 -3.92 -6.25 17.31
C ASP A 61 -2.44 -6.12 16.90
N SER A 62 -1.93 -7.06 16.08
CA SER A 62 -0.51 -7.16 15.71
C SER A 62 -0.30 -7.50 14.23
N ASN A 63 0.91 -7.25 13.76
CA ASN A 63 1.42 -7.71 12.45
C ASN A 63 2.33 -8.93 12.56
N VAL A 64 2.35 -9.59 13.72
CA VAL A 64 3.02 -10.87 13.91
C VAL A 64 2.09 -11.99 13.43
N LEU A 65 2.57 -12.80 12.48
CA LEU A 65 1.81 -13.91 11.91
C LEU A 65 2.06 -15.19 12.72
N GLN A 66 1.00 -15.94 13.00
CA GLN A 66 1.11 -17.29 13.55
C GLN A 66 0.48 -18.31 12.59
N THR A 67 1.24 -19.35 12.28
CA THR A 67 0.82 -20.46 11.43
C THR A 67 0.88 -21.75 12.24
N ILE A 68 -0.24 -22.43 12.43
CA ILE A 68 -0.33 -23.71 13.13
C ILE A 68 -0.43 -24.82 12.10
N TRP A 69 0.56 -25.70 12.12
CA TRP A 69 0.59 -26.94 11.37
C TRP A 69 0.09 -28.08 12.23
N THR A 70 -0.78 -28.92 11.70
CA THR A 70 -1.30 -30.12 12.37
C THR A 70 -1.06 -31.34 11.48
N LEU A 71 -0.38 -32.35 12.02
CA LEU A 71 -0.13 -33.62 11.37
C LEU A 71 -0.31 -34.73 12.40
N GLU A 72 -1.33 -35.58 12.21
CA GLU A 72 -1.69 -36.64 13.16
C GLU A 72 -1.83 -36.09 14.60
N HIS A 73 -1.01 -36.57 15.53
CA HIS A 73 -0.97 -36.13 16.94
C HIS A 73 0.01 -34.97 17.20
N SER A 74 0.69 -34.49 16.16
CA SER A 74 1.68 -33.42 16.25
C SER A 74 1.12 -32.08 15.80
N ARG A 75 1.42 -31.03 16.57
CA ARG A 75 1.01 -29.66 16.28
C ARG A 75 2.18 -28.73 16.51
N MET A 76 2.51 -27.91 15.52
CA MET A 76 3.60 -26.94 15.60
C MET A 76 3.09 -25.57 15.18
N ARG A 77 3.29 -24.56 16.04
CA ARG A 77 3.12 -23.16 15.68
C ARG A 77 4.43 -22.60 15.19
N VAL A 78 4.40 -21.95 14.03
CA VAL A 78 5.44 -21.05 13.53
C VAL A 78 4.96 -19.63 13.76
N VAL A 79 5.77 -18.80 14.41
CA VAL A 79 5.51 -17.37 14.61
C VAL A 79 6.49 -16.58 13.75
N ASP A 80 5.97 -15.93 12.71
CA ASP A 80 6.73 -15.17 11.73
C ASP A 80 6.58 -13.67 11.99
N PHE A 81 7.70 -12.96 12.13
CA PHE A 81 7.70 -11.51 12.27
C PHE A 81 9.03 -10.89 11.84
N MET A 82 8.96 -9.61 11.46
CA MET A 82 10.12 -8.79 11.22
C MET A 82 10.27 -7.82 12.43
N PRO A 83 11.44 -7.76 13.10
CA PRO A 83 11.58 -6.98 14.32
C PRO A 83 11.39 -5.48 14.13
N VAL A 84 10.59 -4.84 15.00
CA VAL A 84 10.46 -3.38 15.02
C VAL A 84 11.35 -2.80 16.12
N ALA A 85 12.23 -1.87 15.75
CA ALA A 85 13.03 -1.13 16.72
C ALA A 85 12.14 -0.07 17.41
N VAL A 86 11.94 -0.22 18.72
CA VAL A 86 11.13 0.71 19.52
C VAL A 86 12.05 1.74 20.18
N PRO A 87 11.92 3.04 19.87
CA PRO A 87 12.70 4.08 20.53
C PRO A 87 12.56 4.03 22.06
N GLY A 88 13.67 4.22 22.78
CA GLY A 88 13.68 4.24 24.25
C GLY A 88 13.63 2.87 24.95
N LYS A 89 13.51 1.75 24.23
CA LYS A 89 13.64 0.41 24.82
C LYS A 89 15.11 0.00 24.98
N LYS A 90 15.40 -0.77 26.04
CA LYS A 90 16.74 -1.30 26.34
C LYS A 90 17.20 -2.32 25.31
N LEU A 91 16.28 -3.20 24.90
CA LEU A 91 16.55 -4.20 23.86
C LEU A 91 16.41 -3.55 22.48
N LYS A 92 17.53 -3.48 21.76
CA LYS A 92 17.58 -2.98 20.38
C LYS A 92 17.93 -4.14 19.46
N PRO A 93 16.97 -4.66 18.67
CA PRO A 93 17.29 -5.60 17.62
C PRO A 93 18.39 -5.00 16.72
N PRO A 94 19.44 -5.76 16.37
CA PRO A 94 20.43 -5.29 15.41
C PRO A 94 19.75 -4.90 14.10
N GLU A 95 20.19 -3.82 13.46
CA GLU A 95 19.62 -3.39 12.16
C GLU A 95 19.78 -4.47 11.08
N SER A 96 20.78 -5.34 11.22
CA SER A 96 20.94 -6.48 10.34
C SER A 96 19.85 -7.53 10.50
N LEU A 97 19.20 -7.67 11.66
CA LEU A 97 18.19 -8.70 11.90
C LEU A 97 16.86 -8.31 11.23
N ARG A 98 16.49 -9.02 10.16
CA ARG A 98 15.34 -8.65 9.32
C ARG A 98 14.12 -9.54 9.52
N LEU A 99 14.31 -10.78 9.93
CA LEU A 99 13.21 -11.74 10.08
C LEU A 99 13.52 -12.74 11.18
N ILE A 100 12.50 -13.10 11.95
CA ILE A 100 12.53 -14.18 12.92
C ILE A 100 11.34 -15.10 12.65
N ARG A 101 11.61 -16.41 12.55
CA ARG A 101 10.61 -17.47 12.46
C ARG A 101 10.77 -18.39 13.66
N MET A 102 9.87 -18.30 14.64
CA MET A 102 9.96 -19.09 15.87
C MET A 102 9.16 -20.38 15.75
N LEU A 103 9.78 -21.51 16.08
CA LEU A 103 9.14 -22.82 16.14
C LEU A 103 8.71 -23.12 17.57
N GLN A 104 7.42 -23.41 17.75
CA GLN A 104 6.79 -23.71 19.03
C GLN A 104 5.93 -24.98 18.90
N PRO A 105 6.40 -26.16 19.35
CA PRO A 105 5.57 -27.35 19.40
C PRO A 105 4.46 -27.15 20.43
N LEU A 106 3.23 -27.41 20.00
CA LEU A 106 2.03 -27.38 20.83
C LEU A 106 1.65 -28.78 21.33
N ALA A 107 1.92 -29.81 20.53
CA ALA A 107 1.69 -31.21 20.87
C ALA A 107 2.60 -32.10 20.01
N GLY A 108 3.00 -33.25 20.56
CA GLY A 108 3.81 -34.23 19.83
C GLY A 108 5.21 -33.74 19.45
N ARG A 109 6.01 -34.66 18.90
CA ARG A 109 7.32 -34.36 18.31
C ARG A 109 7.11 -33.91 16.88
N THR A 110 7.66 -32.76 16.50
CA THR A 110 7.58 -32.29 15.10
C THR A 110 8.95 -32.25 14.45
N GLU A 111 9.07 -32.94 13.32
CA GLU A 111 10.19 -32.78 12.39
C GLU A 111 9.89 -31.64 11.43
N TRP A 112 10.88 -30.80 11.17
CA TRP A 112 10.75 -29.62 10.34
C TRP A 112 11.84 -29.58 9.29
N LYS A 113 11.51 -28.97 8.14
CA LYS A 113 12.41 -28.73 7.03
C LYS A 113 12.41 -27.25 6.69
N LEU A 114 13.60 -26.70 6.53
CA LEU A 114 13.85 -25.33 6.10
C LEU A 114 14.64 -25.37 4.80
N THR A 115 14.15 -24.72 3.76
CA THR A 115 14.88 -24.51 2.51
C THR A 115 15.18 -23.03 2.36
N PHE A 116 16.47 -22.68 2.27
CA PHE A 116 16.96 -21.33 2.07
C PHE A 116 17.65 -21.22 0.71
N LYS A 117 17.00 -20.55 -0.24
CA LYS A 117 17.46 -20.33 -1.61
C LYS A 117 17.43 -18.84 -1.92
N PRO A 118 18.34 -18.02 -1.36
CA PRO A 118 18.38 -16.58 -1.61
C PRO A 118 18.87 -16.27 -3.03
N ARG A 119 18.53 -15.08 -3.52
CA ARG A 119 18.95 -14.55 -4.81
C ARG A 119 19.32 -13.08 -4.66
N PHE A 120 20.22 -12.59 -5.50
CA PHE A 120 20.58 -11.17 -5.54
C PHE A 120 20.33 -10.60 -6.92
N ASP A 121 20.29 -9.27 -7.01
CA ASP A 121 20.05 -8.52 -8.26
C ASP A 121 18.89 -9.09 -9.09
N TYR A 122 17.70 -9.14 -8.49
CA TYR A 122 16.48 -9.60 -9.15
C TYR A 122 16.55 -11.05 -9.69
N GLY A 123 17.35 -11.91 -9.07
CA GLY A 123 17.51 -13.30 -9.53
C GLY A 123 18.66 -13.52 -10.51
N ARG A 124 19.35 -12.45 -10.95
CA ARG A 124 20.49 -12.52 -11.88
C ARG A 124 21.74 -13.08 -11.22
N GLN A 125 21.92 -12.83 -9.93
CA GLN A 125 23.08 -13.29 -9.18
C GLN A 125 22.73 -14.50 -8.30
N LEU A 126 23.40 -15.62 -8.57
CA LEU A 126 23.43 -16.79 -7.71
C LEU A 126 24.51 -16.58 -6.61
N PRO A 127 24.15 -16.57 -5.32
CA PRO A 127 25.13 -16.38 -4.27
C PRO A 127 25.94 -17.64 -3.98
N SER A 128 27.15 -17.44 -3.47
CA SER A 128 27.92 -18.52 -2.84
C SER A 128 27.39 -18.78 -1.44
N LEU A 129 26.97 -20.02 -1.18
CA LEU A 129 26.52 -20.48 0.14
C LEU A 129 27.66 -21.14 0.91
N ARG A 130 27.82 -20.77 2.17
CA ARG A 130 28.81 -21.37 3.07
C ARG A 130 28.30 -21.42 4.51
N GLU A 131 28.48 -22.56 5.17
CA GLU A 131 28.37 -22.62 6.63
C GLU A 131 29.59 -21.95 7.26
N LEU A 132 29.38 -20.89 8.04
CA LEU A 132 30.46 -20.19 8.71
C LEU A 132 30.84 -20.86 10.03
N ARG A 133 29.85 -21.46 10.69
CA ARG A 133 29.92 -22.24 11.92
C ARG A 133 28.60 -22.99 12.12
N PRO A 134 28.56 -24.02 12.97
CA PRO A 134 27.31 -24.70 13.31
C PRO A 134 26.20 -23.70 13.66
N GLY A 135 25.06 -23.83 12.98
CA GLY A 135 23.90 -22.97 13.17
C GLY A 135 23.94 -21.63 12.42
N LEU A 136 24.89 -21.40 11.49
CA LEU A 136 24.96 -20.17 10.70
C LEU A 136 25.45 -20.40 9.26
N VAL A 137 24.54 -20.23 8.30
CA VAL A 137 24.84 -20.22 6.86
C VAL A 137 24.86 -18.79 6.35
N ALA A 138 25.83 -18.46 5.51
CA ALA A 138 25.93 -17.20 4.81
C ALA A 138 25.75 -17.38 3.30
N ALA A 139 25.06 -16.42 2.69
CA ALA A 139 24.94 -16.24 1.26
C ALA A 139 25.55 -14.88 0.89
N TYR A 140 26.63 -14.88 0.12
CA TYR A 140 27.31 -13.66 -0.29
C TYR A 140 26.91 -13.24 -1.70
N GLY A 141 26.42 -12.01 -1.83
CA GLY A 141 26.37 -11.25 -3.08
C GLY A 141 27.61 -10.38 -3.25
N GLU A 142 27.62 -9.47 -4.23
CA GLU A 142 28.77 -8.58 -4.47
C GLU A 142 28.95 -7.57 -3.32
N ASP A 143 27.88 -6.85 -2.97
CA ASP A 143 27.94 -5.77 -1.97
C ASP A 143 27.26 -6.12 -0.63
N ALA A 144 26.52 -7.22 -0.58
CA ALA A 144 25.70 -7.61 0.56
C ALA A 144 25.81 -9.09 0.91
N GLY A 145 25.52 -9.42 2.16
CA GLY A 145 25.41 -10.78 2.67
C GLY A 145 24.06 -11.01 3.36
N VAL A 146 23.48 -12.19 3.11
CA VAL A 146 22.33 -12.69 3.87
C VAL A 146 22.80 -13.84 4.75
N PHE A 147 22.50 -13.77 6.04
CA PHE A 147 22.96 -14.76 7.02
C PHE A 147 21.75 -15.41 7.67
N LEU A 148 21.67 -16.73 7.62
CA LEU A 148 20.61 -17.53 8.20
C LEU A 148 21.13 -18.25 9.44
N GLN A 149 20.68 -17.82 10.62
CA GLN A 149 20.90 -18.51 11.87
C GLN A 149 19.81 -19.58 12.07
N TYR A 150 20.21 -20.78 12.45
CA TYR A 150 19.32 -21.91 12.75
C TYR A 150 19.84 -22.68 13.98
N PRO A 151 19.04 -23.58 14.59
CA PRO A 151 19.49 -24.39 15.73
C PRO A 151 20.74 -25.21 15.38
N ASP A 152 21.77 -25.14 16.21
CA ASP A 152 23.04 -25.84 16.04
C ASP A 152 22.90 -27.38 15.99
N ALA A 153 21.87 -27.93 16.64
CA ALA A 153 21.53 -29.35 16.60
C ALA A 153 20.82 -29.81 15.31
N ALA A 154 20.52 -28.90 14.37
CA ALA A 154 19.93 -29.24 13.08
C ALA A 154 20.98 -29.71 12.07
N THR A 155 20.57 -30.51 11.09
CA THR A 155 21.45 -30.99 10.02
C THR A 155 21.36 -30.04 8.82
N LEU A 156 22.51 -29.62 8.30
CA LEU A 156 22.63 -28.80 7.10
C LEU A 156 23.10 -29.64 5.91
N GLU A 157 22.43 -29.46 4.78
CA GLU A 157 22.88 -29.91 3.46
C GLU A 157 22.93 -28.71 2.51
N LEU A 158 24.06 -28.55 1.81
CA LEU A 158 24.23 -27.54 0.77
C LEU A 158 24.18 -28.24 -0.60
N ALA A 159 23.15 -27.96 -1.39
CA ALA A 159 22.94 -28.54 -2.71
C ALA A 159 22.26 -27.53 -3.64
N ASP A 160 22.66 -27.51 -4.92
CA ASP A 160 22.01 -26.74 -5.99
C ASP A 160 21.76 -25.25 -5.68
N GLY A 161 22.72 -24.60 -5.02
CA GLY A 161 22.61 -23.19 -4.64
C GLY A 161 21.50 -22.91 -3.61
N ALA A 162 21.14 -23.92 -2.82
CA ALA A 162 20.25 -23.84 -1.68
C ALA A 162 20.88 -24.50 -0.44
N ALA A 163 20.45 -24.05 0.73
CA ALA A 163 20.71 -24.71 2.01
C ALA A 163 19.42 -25.38 2.49
N VAL A 164 19.48 -26.69 2.70
CA VAL A 164 18.38 -27.48 3.28
C VAL A 164 18.77 -27.81 4.71
N ILE A 165 17.97 -27.35 5.66
CA ILE A 165 18.18 -27.58 7.09
C ILE A 165 17.01 -28.42 7.61
N THR A 166 17.32 -29.54 8.25
CA THR A 166 16.32 -30.41 8.88
C THR A 166 16.57 -30.52 10.37
N GLY A 167 15.49 -30.57 11.14
CA GLY A 167 15.59 -30.71 12.57
C GLY A 167 14.32 -31.25 13.20
N ARG A 168 14.37 -31.39 14.52
CA ARG A 168 13.26 -31.85 15.34
C ARG A 168 13.05 -30.90 16.50
N ILE A 169 11.81 -30.75 16.93
CA ILE A 169 11.47 -29.97 18.11
C ILE A 169 10.50 -30.75 19.01
N MET A 170 10.82 -30.78 20.30
CA MET A 170 10.07 -31.52 21.33
C MET A 170 9.18 -30.58 22.12
N PRO A 171 8.01 -31.04 22.62
CA PRO A 171 7.19 -30.25 23.54
C PRO A 171 8.03 -29.63 24.67
N GLY A 172 7.72 -28.39 25.03
CA GLY A 172 8.46 -27.61 26.03
C GLY A 172 9.71 -26.89 25.52
N HIS A 173 10.20 -27.20 24.31
CA HIS A 173 11.34 -26.51 23.70
C HIS A 173 10.89 -25.41 22.74
N ARG A 174 11.79 -24.46 22.47
CA ARG A 174 11.62 -23.39 21.48
C ARG A 174 12.85 -23.33 20.60
N ALA A 175 12.64 -23.05 19.32
CA ALA A 175 13.71 -22.77 18.39
C ALA A 175 13.35 -21.53 17.56
N ALA A 176 14.35 -20.92 16.93
CA ALA A 176 14.12 -19.81 16.03
C ALA A 176 15.08 -19.92 14.84
N ILE A 177 14.56 -19.52 13.68
CA ILE A 177 15.33 -19.20 12.48
C ILE A 177 15.41 -17.68 12.40
N LEU A 178 16.62 -17.13 12.27
CA LEU A 178 16.83 -15.70 12.18
C LEU A 178 17.53 -15.38 10.86
N LEU A 179 16.99 -14.45 10.10
CA LEU A 179 17.59 -13.99 8.86
C LEU A 179 18.11 -12.56 9.04
N HIS A 180 19.39 -12.40 8.74
CA HIS A 180 20.07 -11.13 8.77
C HIS A 180 20.46 -10.68 7.36
N TYR A 181 20.50 -9.36 7.17
CA TYR A 181 21.04 -8.69 5.99
C TYR A 181 22.07 -7.65 6.44
N ALA A 182 23.30 -7.77 5.95
CA ALA A 182 24.38 -6.86 6.29
C ALA A 182 25.31 -6.69 5.08
N GLY A 183 26.26 -5.75 5.17
CA GLY A 183 27.35 -5.70 4.19
C GLY A 183 28.14 -7.01 4.19
N ALA A 184 28.66 -7.43 3.03
CA ALA A 184 29.28 -8.74 2.84
C ALA A 184 30.43 -9.06 3.82
N ARG A 185 31.07 -8.05 4.43
CA ARG A 185 32.18 -8.22 5.39
C ARG A 185 31.75 -8.22 6.87
N SER A 186 30.46 -8.02 7.16
CA SER A 186 29.96 -7.85 8.53
C SER A 186 29.12 -9.05 8.97
N VAL A 187 29.78 -10.09 9.49
CA VAL A 187 29.10 -11.27 10.04
C VAL A 187 28.33 -10.90 11.32
N PRO A 188 27.00 -11.11 11.39
CA PRO A 188 26.21 -10.80 12.57
C PRO A 188 26.57 -11.68 13.78
N ALA A 189 26.47 -11.11 14.98
CA ALA A 189 26.57 -11.87 16.23
C ALA A 189 25.37 -12.83 16.38
N ALA A 190 25.59 -14.00 17.00
CA ALA A 190 24.51 -14.92 17.31
C ALA A 190 23.52 -14.31 18.31
N ILE A 191 22.23 -14.58 18.08
CA ILE A 191 21.15 -14.19 18.98
C ILE A 191 20.57 -15.45 19.62
N GLY A 192 20.60 -15.52 20.95
CA GLY A 192 20.02 -16.63 21.71
C GLY A 192 18.48 -16.62 21.68
N ILE A 193 17.88 -17.78 21.95
CA ILE A 193 16.42 -17.98 21.88
C ILE A 193 15.64 -17.05 22.82
N ASP A 194 16.16 -16.77 24.01
CA ASP A 194 15.50 -15.86 24.97
C ASP A 194 15.47 -14.42 24.48
N VAL A 195 16.55 -13.99 23.81
CA VAL A 195 16.62 -12.67 23.19
C VAL A 195 15.63 -12.59 22.03
N ALA A 196 15.59 -13.60 21.16
CA ALA A 196 14.62 -13.67 20.06
C ALA A 196 13.17 -13.61 20.58
N HIS A 197 12.87 -14.29 21.70
CA HIS A 197 11.56 -14.25 22.35
C HIS A 197 11.25 -12.87 22.97
N ALA A 198 12.24 -12.19 23.55
CA ALA A 198 12.08 -10.82 24.04
C ALA A 198 11.81 -9.83 22.89
N ILE A 199 12.44 -10.03 21.72
CA ILE A 199 12.17 -9.23 20.51
C ILE A 199 10.74 -9.47 20.00
N LEU A 200 10.22 -10.70 20.07
CA LEU A 200 8.81 -10.98 19.74
C LEU A 200 7.86 -10.15 20.60
N HIS A 201 8.04 -10.16 21.92
CA HIS A 201 7.20 -9.37 22.83
C HIS A 201 7.28 -7.87 22.54
N GLN A 202 8.49 -7.34 22.31
CA GLN A 202 8.67 -5.94 21.95
C GLN A 202 7.99 -5.57 20.62
N THR A 203 8.02 -6.49 19.65
CA THR A 203 7.37 -6.29 18.35
C THR A 203 5.86 -6.30 18.48
N ASP A 204 5.28 -7.24 19.24
CA ASP A 204 3.85 -7.24 19.58
C ASP A 204 3.46 -5.96 20.31
N ASP A 205 4.20 -5.56 21.33
CA ASP A 205 3.96 -4.33 22.09
C ASP A 205 3.95 -3.11 21.17
N TYR A 206 4.85 -3.03 20.18
CA TYR A 206 4.86 -1.93 19.22
C TYR A 206 3.52 -1.85 18.46
N TRP A 207 3.10 -2.95 17.84
CA TRP A 207 1.88 -2.98 17.03
C TRP A 207 0.63 -2.73 17.87
N MET A 208 0.54 -3.37 19.04
CA MET A 208 -0.59 -3.21 19.95
C MET A 208 -0.67 -1.77 20.48
N ASN A 209 0.45 -1.17 20.87
CA ASN A 209 0.45 0.21 21.38
C ASN A 209 0.15 1.22 20.28
N TRP A 210 0.68 1.00 19.07
CA TRP A 210 0.35 1.82 17.90
C TRP A 210 -1.15 1.73 17.61
N LEU A 211 -1.72 0.53 17.46
CA LEU A 211 -3.15 0.41 17.15
C LEU A 211 -4.03 0.99 18.27
N ARG A 212 -3.67 0.78 19.54
CA ARG A 212 -4.41 1.31 20.71
C ARG A 212 -4.45 2.83 20.78
N SER A 213 -3.54 3.55 20.11
CA SER A 213 -3.60 5.02 20.06
C SER A 213 -4.67 5.54 19.12
N THR A 214 -5.37 4.66 18.39
CA THR A 214 -6.51 5.05 17.54
C THR A 214 -7.63 5.71 18.35
N THR A 215 -8.25 6.74 17.78
CA THR A 215 -9.45 7.39 18.30
C THR A 215 -10.74 6.72 17.80
N TYR A 216 -10.63 5.79 16.84
CA TYR A 216 -11.78 5.11 16.26
C TYR A 216 -12.48 4.20 17.28
N ARG A 217 -13.81 4.32 17.36
CA ARG A 217 -14.69 3.51 18.22
C ARG A 217 -15.99 3.26 17.45
N GLY A 218 -15.97 2.31 16.53
CA GLY A 218 -17.10 1.99 15.63
C GLY A 218 -17.32 0.49 15.49
N ARG A 219 -18.34 0.09 14.73
CA ARG A 219 -18.81 -1.30 14.60
C ARG A 219 -17.99 -2.12 13.59
N PHE A 220 -17.23 -1.46 12.72
CA PHE A 220 -16.38 -2.11 11.71
C PHE A 220 -14.90 -2.18 12.14
N ASP A 221 -14.63 -2.46 13.41
CA ASP A 221 -13.27 -2.42 13.97
C ASP A 221 -12.31 -3.41 13.30
N GLU A 222 -12.74 -4.63 13.02
CA GLU A 222 -11.91 -5.67 12.41
C GLU A 222 -11.36 -5.28 11.03
N PRO A 223 -12.18 -4.99 9.99
CA PRO A 223 -11.65 -4.61 8.67
C PRO A 223 -10.90 -3.27 8.69
N LEU A 224 -11.30 -2.34 9.57
CA LEU A 224 -10.65 -1.04 9.71
C LEU A 224 -9.25 -1.18 10.33
N HIS A 225 -9.13 -1.85 11.48
CA HIS A 225 -7.85 -2.07 12.15
C HIS A 225 -6.91 -2.92 11.28
N ARG A 226 -7.45 -3.93 10.59
CA ARG A 226 -6.66 -4.78 9.71
C ARG A 226 -6.05 -3.99 8.55
N SER A 227 -6.85 -3.10 7.95
CA SER A 227 -6.40 -2.19 6.89
C SER A 227 -5.41 -1.16 7.39
N ALA A 228 -5.66 -0.52 8.54
CA ALA A 228 -4.73 0.44 9.13
C ALA A 228 -3.35 -0.17 9.41
N LEU A 229 -3.31 -1.37 9.99
CA LEU A 229 -2.06 -2.12 10.22
C LEU A 229 -1.37 -2.53 8.90
N ALA A 230 -2.13 -2.82 7.83
CA ALA A 230 -1.56 -3.11 6.51
C ALA A 230 -0.92 -1.87 5.88
N LEU A 231 -1.59 -0.71 5.94
CA LEU A 231 -1.02 0.57 5.50
C LEU A 231 0.23 0.93 6.28
N LYS A 232 0.20 0.75 7.61
CA LYS A 232 1.37 1.01 8.46
C LYS A 232 2.57 0.14 8.06
N LEU A 233 2.35 -1.12 7.66
CA LEU A 233 3.43 -2.00 7.16
C LEU A 233 4.06 -1.52 5.85
N MET A 234 3.37 -0.70 5.06
CA MET A 234 3.89 -0.11 3.82
C MET A 234 4.65 1.20 4.07
N GLN A 235 4.76 1.64 5.33
CA GLN A 235 5.58 2.79 5.69
C GLN A 235 7.07 2.43 5.71
N HIS A 236 7.88 3.28 5.08
CA HIS A 236 9.30 3.37 5.36
C HIS A 236 9.56 4.37 6.50
N LEU A 237 9.50 3.89 7.76
CA LEU A 237 9.59 4.73 8.96
C LEU A 237 10.80 5.67 8.99
N PRO A 238 12.03 5.27 8.60
CA PRO A 238 13.18 6.17 8.55
C PRO A 238 12.97 7.49 7.79
N THR A 239 12.23 7.46 6.68
CA THR A 239 11.99 8.65 5.86
C THR A 239 10.60 9.23 6.08
N GLY A 240 9.63 8.38 6.44
CA GLY A 240 8.21 8.72 6.53
C GLY A 240 7.43 8.48 5.23
N ALA A 241 8.09 8.00 4.17
CA ALA A 241 7.44 7.64 2.91
C ALA A 241 6.56 6.39 3.07
N PHE A 242 5.57 6.25 2.18
CA PHE A 242 4.79 5.02 2.03
C PHE A 242 4.93 4.52 0.60
N VAL A 243 4.99 3.20 0.43
CA VAL A 243 4.91 2.58 -0.89
C VAL A 243 3.46 2.31 -1.28
N ALA A 244 3.12 2.36 -2.57
CA ALA A 244 1.79 2.02 -3.06
C ALA A 244 1.46 0.52 -2.85
N ALA A 245 2.48 -0.34 -2.97
CA ALA A 245 2.45 -1.74 -2.55
C ALA A 245 3.89 -2.24 -2.30
N PRO A 246 4.11 -3.32 -1.53
CA PRO A 246 5.44 -3.88 -1.33
C PRO A 246 5.95 -4.69 -2.53
N THR A 247 5.11 -4.95 -3.54
CA THR A 247 5.40 -5.81 -4.71
C THR A 247 5.55 -5.02 -6.00
N THR A 248 6.06 -5.68 -7.03
CA THR A 248 6.09 -5.19 -8.41
C THR A 248 5.61 -6.27 -9.38
N SER A 249 5.13 -5.83 -10.55
CA SER A 249 4.91 -6.66 -11.74
C SER A 249 3.93 -7.81 -11.54
N LEU A 250 3.04 -7.68 -10.56
CA LEU A 250 1.86 -8.52 -10.48
C LEU A 250 0.81 -7.97 -11.46
N PRO A 251 0.19 -8.82 -12.29
CA PRO A 251 -0.57 -8.36 -13.43
C PRO A 251 -2.02 -7.99 -13.05
N GLU A 252 -2.55 -6.92 -13.66
CA GLU A 252 -3.98 -6.56 -13.61
C GLU A 252 -4.87 -7.62 -14.29
N SER A 253 -4.30 -8.46 -15.16
CA SER A 253 -4.95 -9.66 -15.69
C SER A 253 -3.90 -10.71 -16.04
N VAL A 254 -4.14 -11.99 -15.69
CA VAL A 254 -3.17 -13.06 -15.93
C VAL A 254 -2.86 -13.18 -17.43
N GLY A 255 -1.57 -13.13 -17.79
CA GLY A 255 -1.09 -13.09 -19.17
C GLY A 255 -1.10 -11.69 -19.82
N GLY A 256 -1.70 -10.70 -19.15
CA GLY A 256 -1.75 -9.31 -19.56
C GLY A 256 -0.43 -8.57 -19.38
N SER A 257 -0.38 -7.35 -19.95
CA SER A 257 0.83 -6.53 -20.01
C SER A 257 0.86 -5.35 -19.04
N LEU A 258 -0.20 -5.15 -18.24
CA LEU A 258 -0.33 -4.11 -17.23
C LEU A 258 0.23 -4.63 -15.89
N ASN A 259 1.57 -4.60 -15.81
CA ASN A 259 2.35 -5.20 -14.72
C ASN A 259 3.34 -4.13 -14.25
N TRP A 260 2.99 -3.40 -13.19
CA TRP A 260 3.69 -2.18 -12.77
C TRP A 260 4.47 -2.36 -11.46
N ASP A 261 5.51 -1.54 -11.24
CA ASP A 261 6.27 -1.52 -9.99
C ASP A 261 5.70 -0.48 -9.02
N TYR A 262 5.16 -0.94 -7.89
CA TYR A 262 4.45 -0.12 -6.90
C TYR A 262 5.27 0.14 -5.63
N ARG A 263 6.55 -0.21 -5.63
CA ARG A 263 7.44 -0.11 -4.46
C ARG A 263 7.98 1.30 -4.19
N TYR A 264 7.33 2.30 -4.78
CA TYR A 264 7.72 3.70 -4.76
C TYR A 264 6.64 4.54 -4.09
N SER A 265 6.95 5.80 -3.80
CA SER A 265 6.06 6.69 -3.08
C SER A 265 5.48 7.74 -4.04
N TRP A 266 4.18 7.63 -4.29
CA TRP A 266 3.39 8.64 -4.97
C TRP A 266 2.96 9.70 -3.96
N VAL A 267 3.09 10.97 -4.35
CA VAL A 267 2.61 12.11 -3.56
C VAL A 267 1.09 12.00 -3.39
N ARG A 268 0.37 11.73 -4.48
CA ARG A 268 -1.09 11.49 -4.49
C ARG A 268 -1.47 10.38 -3.52
N ASP A 269 -0.91 9.19 -3.71
CA ASP A 269 -1.36 8.01 -2.99
C ASP A 269 -1.08 8.11 -1.49
N THR A 270 0.11 8.62 -1.16
CA THR A 270 0.50 8.80 0.22
C THR A 270 -0.32 9.91 0.90
N SER A 271 -0.68 10.98 0.17
CA SER A 271 -1.57 12.03 0.67
C SER A 271 -2.92 11.47 1.14
N ASP A 272 -3.57 10.67 0.30
CA ASP A 272 -4.85 10.02 0.63
C ASP A 272 -4.69 9.01 1.79
N LEU A 273 -3.60 8.26 1.80
CA LEU A 273 -3.30 7.27 2.83
C LEU A 273 -3.18 7.92 4.20
N VAL A 274 -2.37 8.99 4.32
CA VAL A 274 -2.17 9.64 5.62
C VAL A 274 -3.39 10.44 6.07
N ASN A 275 -4.25 10.87 5.15
CA ASN A 275 -5.56 11.40 5.49
C ASN A 275 -6.43 10.32 6.16
N ALA A 276 -6.52 9.12 5.57
CA ALA A 276 -7.29 8.02 6.13
C ALA A 276 -6.77 7.57 7.52
N LEU A 277 -5.44 7.49 7.69
CA LEU A 277 -4.84 7.21 9.01
C LEU A 277 -5.05 8.38 9.99
N GLY A 278 -5.03 9.63 9.52
CA GLY A 278 -5.29 10.82 10.30
C GLY A 278 -6.69 10.86 10.92
N GLU A 279 -7.72 10.38 10.22
CA GLU A 279 -9.09 10.23 10.76
C GLU A 279 -9.15 9.24 11.93
N MET A 280 -8.21 8.30 12.00
CA MET A 280 -8.04 7.39 13.14
C MET A 280 -7.19 7.99 14.28
N GLY A 281 -6.67 9.21 14.14
CA GLY A 281 -5.80 9.85 15.12
C GLY A 281 -4.31 9.52 14.96
N PHE A 282 -3.90 8.90 13.85
CA PHE A 282 -2.49 8.59 13.54
C PHE A 282 -1.79 9.78 12.89
N ASP A 283 -1.60 10.80 13.72
CA ASP A 283 -1.07 12.10 13.34
C ASP A 283 0.43 12.06 12.94
N ASP A 284 1.21 11.16 13.53
CA ASP A 284 2.65 11.06 13.30
C ASP A 284 2.99 10.60 11.87
N GLU A 285 2.10 9.82 11.25
CA GLU A 285 2.22 9.31 9.89
C GLU A 285 2.13 10.43 8.87
N ALA A 286 1.17 11.35 9.03
CA ALA A 286 1.05 12.53 8.19
C ALA A 286 2.26 13.47 8.36
N ASP A 287 2.77 13.62 9.59
CA ASP A 287 3.99 14.39 9.85
C ASP A 287 5.23 13.77 9.20
N GLY A 288 5.33 12.44 9.21
CA GLY A 288 6.36 11.67 8.52
C GLY A 288 6.33 11.93 7.03
N PHE A 289 5.17 11.79 6.42
CA PHE A 289 4.99 12.04 4.99
C PHE A 289 5.33 13.49 4.61
N LEU A 290 4.85 14.48 5.35
CA LEU A 290 5.13 15.88 4.99
C LEU A 290 6.61 16.28 5.19
N ARG A 291 7.33 15.62 6.12
CA ARG A 291 8.79 15.73 6.19
C ARG A 291 9.45 15.13 4.96
N TRP A 292 8.95 13.98 4.49
CA TRP A 292 9.44 13.33 3.28
C TRP A 292 9.16 14.18 2.03
N VAL A 293 7.95 14.73 1.85
CA VAL A 293 7.60 15.64 0.74
C VAL A 293 8.56 16.81 0.69
N ARG A 294 8.87 17.41 1.85
CA ARG A 294 9.86 18.48 1.93
C ARG A 294 11.25 17.99 1.50
N ALA A 295 11.69 16.82 1.95
CA ALA A 295 12.99 16.28 1.59
C ALA A 295 13.11 16.00 0.08
N ALA A 296 12.07 15.41 -0.53
CA ALA A 296 12.00 15.18 -1.97
C ALA A 296 12.00 16.51 -2.75
N HIS A 297 11.13 17.45 -2.37
CA HIS A 297 11.04 18.77 -2.99
C HIS A 297 12.37 19.56 -2.88
N ASP A 298 13.02 19.57 -1.72
CA ASP A 298 14.25 20.34 -1.49
C ASP A 298 15.42 19.83 -2.39
N ARG A 299 15.36 18.62 -2.98
CA ARG A 299 16.36 18.12 -3.94
C ARG A 299 16.24 18.79 -5.31
N HIS A 300 15.02 18.87 -5.84
CA HIS A 300 14.73 19.47 -7.14
C HIS A 300 13.49 20.41 -7.07
N PRO A 301 13.60 21.61 -6.44
CA PRO A 301 12.43 22.46 -6.16
C PRO A 301 11.63 22.92 -7.39
N LYS A 302 12.27 22.93 -8.56
CA LYS A 302 11.65 23.35 -9.84
C LYS A 302 11.03 22.20 -10.62
N ASP A 303 11.25 20.96 -10.20
CA ASP A 303 10.83 19.75 -10.90
C ASP A 303 10.20 18.77 -9.90
N PHE A 304 9.08 19.19 -9.31
CA PHE A 304 8.35 18.38 -8.33
C PHE A 304 7.54 17.31 -9.06
N LYS A 305 8.02 16.06 -9.03
CA LYS A 305 7.41 14.87 -9.61
C LYS A 305 6.22 14.34 -8.82
N ILE A 306 5.38 13.55 -9.50
CA ILE A 306 4.29 12.79 -8.89
C ILE A 306 4.77 11.68 -7.96
N MET A 307 5.91 11.05 -8.28
CA MET A 307 6.43 9.91 -7.54
C MET A 307 7.95 9.98 -7.36
N TYR A 308 8.43 9.29 -6.34
CA TYR A 308 9.85 9.20 -6.00
C TYR A 308 10.18 7.84 -5.40
N ARG A 309 11.46 7.52 -5.38
CA ARG A 309 11.99 6.49 -4.49
C ARG A 309 11.68 6.85 -3.03
N ILE A 310 11.69 5.85 -2.15
CA ILE A 310 11.34 6.06 -0.73
C ILE A 310 12.34 6.92 0.07
N ASP A 311 13.50 7.26 -0.48
CA ASP A 311 14.44 8.28 0.04
C ASP A 311 14.25 9.69 -0.56
N GLY A 312 13.26 9.85 -1.45
CA GLY A 312 12.96 11.12 -2.12
C GLY A 312 13.80 11.40 -3.36
N ASP A 313 14.60 10.44 -3.84
CA ASP A 313 15.28 10.55 -5.13
C ASP A 313 14.27 10.32 -6.28
N ASP A 314 14.33 11.15 -7.32
CA ASP A 314 13.45 11.12 -8.49
C ASP A 314 14.03 10.29 -9.64
N ARG A 315 15.26 9.77 -9.52
CA ARG A 315 15.84 8.87 -10.53
C ARG A 315 15.21 7.49 -10.44
N LEU A 316 14.20 7.28 -11.28
CA LEU A 316 13.38 6.08 -11.31
C LEU A 316 13.26 5.49 -12.72
N PRO A 317 14.37 5.01 -13.33
CA PRO A 317 14.31 4.45 -14.67
C PRO A 317 13.43 3.21 -14.71
N GLU A 318 12.51 3.14 -15.67
CA GLU A 318 11.74 1.93 -15.98
C GLU A 318 12.54 1.03 -16.92
N PHE A 319 12.68 -0.24 -16.58
CA PHE A 319 13.28 -1.26 -17.43
C PHE A 319 12.62 -2.63 -17.24
N VAL A 320 12.80 -3.51 -18.22
CA VAL A 320 12.19 -4.85 -18.23
C VAL A 320 13.25 -5.92 -17.95
N LEU A 321 12.86 -6.94 -17.18
CA LEU A 321 13.64 -8.15 -16.93
C LEU A 321 13.11 -9.29 -17.81
N ASP A 322 13.53 -9.33 -19.07
CA ASP A 322 13.01 -10.26 -20.09
C ASP A 322 13.26 -11.73 -19.75
N GLU A 323 14.33 -12.01 -19.00
CA GLU A 323 14.79 -13.32 -18.61
C GLU A 323 13.95 -14.00 -17.53
N LEU A 324 13.07 -13.26 -16.85
CA LEU A 324 12.16 -13.80 -15.83
C LEU A 324 10.87 -14.32 -16.49
N GLU A 325 10.27 -15.35 -15.91
CA GLU A 325 8.99 -15.86 -16.42
C GLU A 325 7.83 -14.87 -16.22
N GLY A 326 7.83 -14.13 -15.11
CA GLY A 326 6.72 -13.28 -14.67
C GLY A 326 5.63 -14.05 -13.94
N TYR A 327 4.83 -13.35 -13.13
CA TYR A 327 3.80 -13.99 -12.31
C TYR A 327 2.83 -14.78 -13.19
N ARG A 328 2.79 -16.11 -13.01
CA ARG A 328 2.01 -17.02 -13.86
C ARG A 328 2.25 -16.80 -15.36
N ARG A 329 3.50 -16.53 -15.75
CA ARG A 329 3.95 -16.23 -17.12
C ARG A 329 3.40 -14.92 -17.70
N SER A 330 2.95 -14.00 -16.85
CA SER A 330 2.50 -12.67 -17.27
C SER A 330 3.70 -11.76 -17.45
N LYS A 331 3.86 -11.22 -18.66
CA LYS A 331 4.98 -10.37 -19.06
C LYS A 331 4.50 -8.99 -19.52
N PRO A 332 5.31 -7.94 -19.39
CA PRO A 332 6.70 -7.94 -18.91
C PRO A 332 6.82 -7.91 -17.37
N VAL A 333 8.01 -8.22 -16.87
CA VAL A 333 8.42 -7.91 -15.49
C VAL A 333 9.14 -6.56 -15.50
N ARG A 334 8.49 -5.52 -14.97
CA ARG A 334 8.99 -4.14 -14.94
C ARG A 334 9.62 -3.80 -13.59
N ILE A 335 10.76 -3.11 -13.63
CA ILE A 335 11.36 -2.45 -12.47
C ILE A 335 11.39 -0.97 -12.77
N GLY A 336 11.01 -0.14 -11.79
CA GLY A 336 10.77 1.28 -12.02
C GLY A 336 9.38 1.57 -12.57
N ASN A 337 9.06 2.84 -12.74
CA ASN A 337 7.77 3.25 -13.27
C ASN A 337 7.91 4.57 -14.04
N ALA A 338 7.50 4.56 -15.31
CA ALA A 338 7.58 5.72 -16.20
C ALA A 338 6.64 6.88 -15.80
N ALA A 339 5.72 6.68 -14.85
CA ALA A 339 4.88 7.74 -14.31
C ALA A 339 5.68 8.88 -13.65
N VAL A 340 6.95 8.64 -13.28
CA VAL A 340 7.83 9.67 -12.70
C VAL A 340 7.94 10.94 -13.54
N ASP A 341 7.92 10.81 -14.87
CA ASP A 341 8.03 11.93 -15.80
C ASP A 341 6.69 12.48 -16.29
N GLN A 342 5.58 11.90 -15.82
CA GLN A 342 4.24 12.36 -16.20
C GLN A 342 3.87 13.67 -15.52
N VAL A 343 3.16 14.52 -16.26
CA VAL A 343 2.40 15.62 -15.68
C VAL A 343 1.12 15.03 -15.11
N GLN A 344 0.95 15.12 -13.80
CA GLN A 344 -0.27 14.77 -13.07
C GLN A 344 -0.63 15.94 -12.16
N LEU A 345 -1.74 16.61 -12.44
CA LEU A 345 -2.10 17.87 -11.78
C LEU A 345 -2.90 17.66 -10.49
N ASP A 346 -3.51 16.49 -10.33
CA ASP A 346 -4.31 16.10 -9.18
C ASP A 346 -3.50 16.04 -7.87
N MET A 347 -2.22 15.64 -7.92
CA MET A 347 -1.34 15.56 -6.75
C MET A 347 -1.24 16.85 -5.94
N TYR A 348 -1.35 18.01 -6.61
CA TYR A 348 -1.29 19.32 -5.96
C TYR A 348 -2.52 19.56 -5.08
N GLY A 349 -3.68 19.10 -5.55
CA GLY A 349 -4.92 19.09 -4.79
C GLY A 349 -4.82 18.19 -3.57
N GLU A 350 -4.32 16.97 -3.75
CA GLU A 350 -4.18 15.98 -2.67
C GLU A 350 -3.21 16.47 -1.58
N LEU A 351 -2.07 17.05 -1.97
CA LEU A 351 -1.12 17.60 -1.01
C LEU A 351 -1.72 18.76 -0.20
N MET A 352 -2.48 19.65 -0.85
CA MET A 352 -3.19 20.74 -0.18
C MET A 352 -4.32 20.24 0.72
N GLN A 353 -5.00 19.16 0.33
CA GLN A 353 -5.99 18.48 1.16
C GLN A 353 -5.33 17.91 2.42
N THR A 354 -4.20 17.20 2.31
CA THR A 354 -3.45 16.69 3.47
C THR A 354 -3.00 17.81 4.40
N ALA A 355 -2.45 18.90 3.86
CA ALA A 355 -2.06 20.06 4.66
C ALA A 355 -3.25 20.66 5.43
N TYR A 356 -4.44 20.68 4.81
CA TYR A 356 -5.67 21.14 5.45
C TYR A 356 -6.15 20.19 6.54
N THR A 357 -6.14 18.86 6.31
CA THR A 357 -6.49 17.84 7.31
C THR A 357 -5.62 17.99 8.56
N CYS A 358 -4.30 18.07 8.41
CA CYS A 358 -3.38 18.28 9.55
C CYS A 358 -3.64 19.59 10.29
N TRP A 359 -3.95 20.66 9.56
CA TRP A 359 -4.31 21.94 10.17
C TRP A 359 -5.64 21.84 10.94
N GLN A 360 -6.63 21.09 10.43
CA GLN A 360 -7.90 20.91 11.12
C GLN A 360 -7.73 20.17 12.45
N SER A 361 -6.87 19.15 12.52
CA SER A 361 -6.61 18.40 13.74
C SER A 361 -5.82 19.21 14.77
N ARG A 362 -4.76 19.92 14.37
CA ARG A 362 -3.80 20.54 15.32
C ARG A 362 -3.81 22.06 15.40
N LYS A 363 -4.54 22.74 14.51
CA LYS A 363 -4.55 24.21 14.34
C LYS A 363 -3.17 24.84 14.09
N THR A 364 -2.18 24.03 13.76
CA THR A 364 -0.85 24.45 13.37
C THR A 364 -0.59 23.96 11.95
N LEU A 365 0.13 24.75 11.16
CA LEU A 365 0.59 24.23 9.88
C LEU A 365 1.59 23.11 10.17
N PRO A 366 1.50 21.97 9.46
CA PRO A 366 2.49 20.93 9.60
C PRO A 366 3.90 21.45 9.24
N LYS A 367 4.92 20.62 9.44
CA LYS A 367 6.33 21.00 9.21
C LYS A 367 6.85 20.97 7.74
N PRO A 368 6.07 20.92 6.63
CA PRO A 368 6.63 21.40 5.37
C PRO A 368 6.81 22.91 5.45
N ARG A 369 7.75 23.44 4.68
CA ARG A 369 7.91 24.91 4.59
C ARG A 369 6.60 25.47 4.04
N ARG A 370 6.01 26.47 4.72
CA ARG A 370 4.89 27.29 4.21
C ARG A 370 5.08 27.65 2.73
N GLU A 371 6.32 27.91 2.35
CA GLU A 371 6.73 28.21 0.97
C GLU A 371 6.37 27.11 -0.04
N ILE A 372 6.53 25.83 0.31
CA ILE A 372 6.17 24.71 -0.58
C ILE A 372 4.66 24.74 -0.88
N LEU A 373 3.82 24.97 0.14
CA LEU A 373 2.37 25.06 -0.05
C LEU A 373 1.99 26.28 -0.90
N LEU A 374 2.70 27.41 -0.76
CA LEU A 374 2.49 28.57 -1.63
C LEU A 374 2.93 28.32 -3.07
N GLN A 375 4.04 27.60 -3.28
CA GLN A 375 4.49 27.20 -4.60
C GLN A 375 3.51 26.22 -5.25
N VAL A 376 2.90 25.32 -4.48
CA VAL A 376 1.81 24.48 -4.97
C VAL A 376 0.61 25.33 -5.42
N VAL A 377 0.20 26.33 -4.63
CA VAL A 377 -0.87 27.25 -5.04
C VAL A 377 -0.50 28.01 -6.32
N ASP A 378 0.72 28.53 -6.41
CA ASP A 378 1.19 29.26 -7.58
C ASP A 378 1.29 28.36 -8.81
N HIS A 379 1.69 27.10 -8.64
CA HIS A 379 1.70 26.11 -9.70
C HIS A 379 0.28 25.84 -10.22
N ILE A 380 -0.69 25.56 -9.32
CA ILE A 380 -2.10 25.38 -9.70
C ILE A 380 -2.61 26.58 -10.51
N LEU A 381 -2.33 27.81 -10.04
CA LEU A 381 -2.75 29.03 -10.74
C LEU A 381 -2.15 29.15 -12.14
N ALA A 382 -0.95 28.63 -12.36
CA ALA A 382 -0.23 28.69 -13.64
C ALA A 382 -0.53 27.52 -14.59
N SER A 383 -1.01 26.37 -14.09
CA SER A 383 -1.12 25.13 -14.87
C SER A 383 -2.52 24.53 -15.00
N TRP A 384 -3.54 25.08 -14.33
CA TRP A 384 -4.86 24.45 -14.26
C TRP A 384 -5.57 24.17 -15.60
N GLU A 385 -5.21 24.88 -16.68
CA GLU A 385 -5.76 24.66 -18.03
C GLU A 385 -4.99 23.61 -18.84
N LYS A 386 -3.86 23.11 -18.34
CA LYS A 386 -3.06 22.09 -19.03
C LYS A 386 -3.74 20.73 -19.00
N GLU A 387 -3.44 19.94 -20.02
CA GLU A 387 -3.71 18.51 -20.04
C GLU A 387 -2.69 17.77 -19.16
N ASP A 388 -3.12 16.66 -18.58
CA ASP A 388 -2.32 15.81 -17.71
C ASP A 388 -2.65 14.33 -17.95
N SER A 389 -2.02 13.43 -17.19
CA SER A 389 -2.15 11.98 -17.37
C SER A 389 -3.29 11.37 -16.54
N GLY A 390 -3.97 12.18 -15.72
CA GLY A 390 -5.03 11.75 -14.82
C GLY A 390 -4.55 10.79 -13.72
N ILE A 391 -5.47 10.37 -12.85
CA ILE A 391 -5.18 9.45 -11.74
C ILE A 391 -4.83 8.03 -12.21
N TRP A 392 -5.31 7.63 -13.39
CA TRP A 392 -4.99 6.33 -14.01
C TRP A 392 -3.73 6.36 -14.88
N GLU A 393 -2.96 7.46 -14.85
CA GLU A 393 -1.61 7.55 -15.40
C GLU A 393 -1.52 7.23 -16.90
N SER A 394 -2.50 7.72 -17.68
CA SER A 394 -2.58 7.52 -19.12
C SER A 394 -1.25 7.87 -19.79
N ARG A 395 -0.70 6.94 -20.57
CA ARG A 395 0.60 7.11 -21.23
C ARG A 395 0.47 7.80 -22.59
N ARG A 396 -0.70 7.78 -23.23
CA ARG A 396 -0.90 8.24 -24.62
C ARG A 396 -2.06 9.21 -24.81
N ARG A 397 -2.92 9.40 -23.82
CA ARG A 397 -4.11 10.25 -23.94
C ARG A 397 -4.11 11.37 -22.90
N PRO A 398 -3.11 12.29 -22.89
CA PRO A 398 -3.18 13.43 -22.01
C PRO A 398 -4.44 14.24 -22.30
N ARG A 399 -5.18 14.58 -21.25
CA ARG A 399 -6.46 15.29 -21.34
C ARG A 399 -6.64 16.20 -20.13
N ARG A 400 -7.66 17.06 -20.17
CA ARG A 400 -8.13 17.75 -18.97
C ARG A 400 -9.07 16.83 -18.20
N TYR A 401 -8.48 15.87 -17.46
CA TYR A 401 -9.23 14.87 -16.72
C TYR A 401 -10.11 15.49 -15.64
N LEU A 402 -11.33 14.97 -15.48
CA LEU A 402 -12.31 15.45 -14.51
C LEU A 402 -11.75 15.38 -13.09
N TYR A 403 -11.15 14.25 -12.72
CA TYR A 403 -10.52 14.06 -11.41
C TYR A 403 -9.50 15.15 -11.11
N SER A 404 -8.58 15.40 -12.04
CA SER A 404 -7.54 16.42 -11.91
C SER A 404 -8.13 17.81 -11.73
N GLN A 405 -9.16 18.17 -12.51
CA GLN A 405 -9.82 19.47 -12.37
C GLN A 405 -10.55 19.61 -11.03
N VAL A 406 -11.20 18.53 -10.54
CA VAL A 406 -11.78 18.51 -9.20
C VAL A 406 -10.70 18.71 -8.13
N MET A 407 -9.57 18.01 -8.23
CA MET A 407 -8.49 18.14 -7.26
C MET A 407 -7.79 19.49 -7.29
N LEU A 408 -7.62 20.12 -8.45
CA LEU A 408 -7.13 21.50 -8.55
C LEU A 408 -8.10 22.49 -7.87
N TRP A 409 -9.41 22.29 -8.04
CA TRP A 409 -10.41 23.05 -7.31
C TRP A 409 -10.32 22.85 -5.80
N VAL A 410 -10.13 21.60 -5.34
CA VAL A 410 -9.90 21.26 -3.94
C VAL A 410 -8.68 22.00 -3.43
N GLY A 411 -7.55 21.95 -4.15
CA GLY A 411 -6.32 22.61 -3.75
C GLY A 411 -6.50 24.09 -3.47
N LEU A 412 -7.21 24.81 -4.36
CA LEU A 412 -7.53 26.22 -4.16
C LEU A 412 -8.56 26.47 -3.05
N ASP A 413 -9.58 25.60 -2.91
CA ASP A 413 -10.55 25.68 -1.81
C ASP A 413 -9.85 25.54 -0.45
N ARG A 414 -8.97 24.55 -0.31
CA ARG A 414 -8.19 24.30 0.90
C ARG A 414 -7.18 25.42 1.17
N ALA A 415 -6.51 25.94 0.14
CA ALA A 415 -5.63 27.11 0.26
C ALA A 415 -6.38 28.32 0.83
N LEU A 416 -7.59 28.60 0.34
CA LEU A 416 -8.42 29.70 0.83
C LEU A 416 -8.86 29.50 2.28
N LYS A 417 -9.20 28.27 2.67
CA LYS A 417 -9.51 27.92 4.08
C LYS A 417 -8.27 28.07 4.98
N LEU A 418 -7.07 27.81 4.43
CA LEU A 418 -5.79 27.95 5.11
C LEU A 418 -5.17 29.35 5.05
N ASP A 419 -5.81 30.35 4.44
CA ASP A 419 -5.21 31.68 4.21
C ASP A 419 -4.64 32.33 5.48
N ARG A 420 -5.26 32.12 6.65
CA ARG A 420 -4.74 32.64 7.92
C ARG A 420 -3.36 32.06 8.28
N GLY A 421 -3.15 30.77 8.00
CA GLY A 421 -1.86 30.10 8.20
C GLY A 421 -0.88 30.37 7.06
N LEU A 422 -1.37 30.35 5.82
CA LEU A 422 -0.55 30.54 4.62
C LEU A 422 -0.19 32.01 4.37
N ARG A 423 -0.93 32.98 4.92
CA ARG A 423 -0.73 34.42 4.70
C ARG A 423 -0.49 34.72 3.21
N MET A 424 -1.44 34.36 2.33
CA MET A 424 -1.20 34.37 0.88
C MET A 424 -0.99 35.78 0.31
N GLY A 425 -1.46 36.81 1.03
CA GLY A 425 -1.53 38.18 0.54
C GLY A 425 -2.75 38.42 -0.35
N THR A 426 -3.05 39.69 -0.63
CA THR A 426 -4.28 40.09 -1.35
C THR A 426 -4.32 39.57 -2.79
N VAL A 427 -3.19 39.65 -3.51
CA VAL A 427 -3.07 39.27 -4.93
C VAL A 427 -3.31 37.77 -5.13
N ARG A 428 -2.53 36.92 -4.45
CA ARG A 428 -2.66 35.46 -4.56
C ARG A 428 -4.03 34.98 -4.10
N ARG A 429 -4.57 35.54 -3.01
CA ARG A 429 -5.92 35.20 -2.53
C ARG A 429 -6.99 35.57 -3.56
N ALA A 430 -6.89 36.72 -4.22
CA ALA A 430 -7.83 37.11 -5.26
C ALA A 430 -7.73 36.20 -6.49
N ALA A 431 -6.51 35.84 -6.90
CA ALA A 431 -6.28 34.89 -7.99
C ALA A 431 -6.87 33.50 -7.65
N ALA A 432 -6.56 32.94 -6.48
CA ALA A 432 -7.11 31.66 -6.02
C ALA A 432 -8.64 31.64 -5.99
N LYS A 433 -9.30 32.71 -5.52
CA LYS A 433 -10.77 32.81 -5.56
C LYS A 433 -11.31 32.77 -6.98
N ARG A 434 -10.73 33.55 -7.90
CA ARG A 434 -11.18 33.61 -9.30
C ARG A 434 -10.95 32.27 -10.01
N THR A 435 -9.73 31.74 -9.96
CA THR A 435 -9.38 30.47 -10.62
C THR A 435 -10.20 29.31 -10.08
N ARG A 436 -10.41 29.23 -8.76
CA ARG A 436 -11.32 28.22 -8.17
C ARG A 436 -12.73 28.29 -8.76
N ALA A 437 -13.29 29.50 -8.90
CA ALA A 437 -14.62 29.67 -9.48
C ALA A 437 -14.65 29.29 -10.97
N LEU A 438 -13.59 29.60 -11.73
CA LEU A 438 -13.44 29.22 -13.14
C LEU A 438 -13.35 27.70 -13.32
N ILE A 439 -12.51 27.02 -12.53
CA ILE A 439 -12.39 25.55 -12.57
C ILE A 439 -13.75 24.92 -12.29
N LYS A 440 -14.44 25.34 -11.21
CA LYS A 440 -15.78 24.81 -10.89
C LYS A 440 -16.73 25.01 -12.06
N ARG A 441 -16.76 26.20 -12.66
CA ARG A 441 -17.63 26.46 -13.81
C ARG A 441 -17.31 25.52 -14.98
N GLN A 442 -16.05 25.37 -15.36
CA GLN A 442 -15.66 24.48 -16.46
C GLN A 442 -15.96 23.00 -16.18
N VAL A 443 -15.76 22.53 -14.94
CA VAL A 443 -16.16 21.17 -14.55
C VAL A 443 -17.66 20.96 -14.74
N LEU A 444 -18.49 21.94 -14.35
CA LEU A 444 -19.94 21.83 -14.47
C LEU A 444 -20.46 21.97 -15.91
N GLU A 445 -19.80 22.79 -16.73
CA GLU A 445 -20.23 23.06 -18.12
C GLU A 445 -19.68 22.03 -19.13
N LEU A 446 -18.45 21.56 -18.92
CA LEU A 446 -17.75 20.68 -19.86
C LEU A 446 -17.56 19.26 -19.34
N GLY A 447 -17.62 19.05 -18.02
CA GLY A 447 -17.43 17.73 -17.43
C GLY A 447 -18.71 16.93 -17.30
N TYR A 448 -19.89 17.57 -17.37
CA TYR A 448 -21.19 16.89 -17.34
C TYR A 448 -21.78 16.84 -18.75
N ASP A 449 -21.99 15.64 -19.27
CA ASP A 449 -22.64 15.45 -20.56
C ASP A 449 -24.16 15.27 -20.35
N GLU A 450 -24.96 16.19 -20.92
CA GLU A 450 -26.42 16.20 -20.75
C GLU A 450 -27.11 15.03 -21.48
N GLU A 451 -26.54 14.52 -22.57
CA GLU A 451 -27.09 13.42 -23.35
C GLU A 451 -26.91 12.09 -22.61
N ILE A 452 -25.72 11.88 -22.04
CA ILE A 452 -25.40 10.71 -21.21
C ILE A 452 -26.06 10.84 -19.83
N GLY A 453 -26.22 12.08 -19.33
CA GLY A 453 -26.73 12.37 -18.00
C GLY A 453 -25.73 12.04 -16.89
N ALA A 454 -24.43 12.22 -17.15
CA ALA A 454 -23.38 11.92 -16.18
C ALA A 454 -22.17 12.83 -16.34
N PHE A 455 -21.43 13.01 -15.24
CA PHE A 455 -20.05 13.46 -15.33
C PHE A 455 -19.18 12.40 -16.01
N THR A 456 -18.33 12.82 -16.94
CA THR A 456 -17.49 11.95 -17.78
C THR A 456 -16.01 12.03 -17.38
N GLN A 457 -15.17 11.18 -17.98
CA GLN A 457 -13.75 11.02 -17.61
C GLN A 457 -12.93 12.31 -17.74
N ALA A 458 -13.21 13.13 -18.75
CA ALA A 458 -12.47 14.34 -19.07
C ALA A 458 -13.40 15.43 -19.61
N LEU A 459 -13.02 16.69 -19.43
CA LEU A 459 -13.81 17.83 -19.90
C LEU A 459 -13.97 17.79 -21.43
N GLY A 460 -15.21 17.84 -21.91
CA GLY A 460 -15.56 17.80 -23.33
C GLY A 460 -15.53 16.41 -23.97
N HIS A 461 -15.40 15.35 -23.17
CA HIS A 461 -15.40 13.96 -23.64
C HIS A 461 -16.61 13.19 -23.12
N LYS A 462 -16.89 12.05 -23.77
CA LYS A 462 -18.07 11.19 -23.49
C LYS A 462 -17.74 9.90 -22.73
N ASP A 463 -16.46 9.57 -22.58
CA ASP A 463 -16.02 8.34 -21.92
C ASP A 463 -16.44 8.36 -20.44
N LEU A 464 -17.07 7.28 -19.94
CA LEU A 464 -17.44 7.15 -18.53
C LEU A 464 -16.25 6.70 -17.69
N ASP A 465 -16.17 7.20 -16.45
CA ASP A 465 -15.13 6.80 -15.51
C ASP A 465 -15.60 6.96 -14.06
N ALA A 466 -15.26 6.00 -13.20
CA ALA A 466 -15.60 5.99 -11.77
C ALA A 466 -15.05 7.21 -11.01
N THR A 467 -14.01 7.86 -11.52
CA THR A 467 -13.45 9.10 -10.98
C THR A 467 -14.44 10.26 -10.96
N ALA A 468 -15.55 10.19 -11.72
CA ALA A 468 -16.65 11.14 -11.61
C ALA A 468 -17.27 11.22 -10.20
N LEU A 469 -17.11 10.17 -9.39
CA LEU A 469 -17.49 10.16 -7.98
C LEU A 469 -16.64 11.14 -7.12
N ALA A 470 -15.51 11.64 -7.63
CA ALA A 470 -14.72 12.68 -6.95
C ALA A 470 -15.51 13.98 -6.75
N VAL A 471 -16.47 14.30 -7.64
CA VAL A 471 -17.29 15.53 -7.56
C VAL A 471 -18.04 15.63 -6.21
N PRO A 472 -18.82 14.62 -5.78
CA PRO A 472 -19.43 14.62 -4.45
C PRO A 472 -18.42 14.30 -3.33
N MET A 473 -17.49 13.36 -3.53
CA MET A 473 -16.53 12.97 -2.48
C MET A 473 -15.73 14.17 -1.97
N TYR A 474 -15.29 15.07 -2.86
CA TYR A 474 -14.56 16.26 -2.44
C TYR A 474 -15.44 17.50 -2.25
N GLU A 475 -16.76 17.32 -2.16
CA GLU A 475 -17.74 18.37 -1.86
C GLU A 475 -17.77 19.52 -2.89
N MET A 476 -17.39 19.27 -4.15
CA MET A 476 -17.57 20.25 -5.22
C MET A 476 -19.06 20.51 -5.45
N LEU A 477 -19.85 19.44 -5.43
CA LEU A 477 -21.31 19.44 -5.38
C LEU A 477 -21.80 18.59 -4.21
N PRO A 478 -22.98 18.88 -3.62
CA PRO A 478 -23.57 17.99 -2.64
C PRO A 478 -23.97 16.65 -3.28
N ALA A 479 -23.95 15.57 -2.50
CA ALA A 479 -24.34 14.24 -2.97
C ALA A 479 -25.81 14.16 -3.47
N THR A 480 -26.64 15.14 -3.10
CA THR A 480 -28.04 15.29 -3.52
C THR A 480 -28.23 16.15 -4.76
N ASP A 481 -27.16 16.71 -5.37
CA ASP A 481 -27.27 17.46 -6.62
C ASP A 481 -27.81 16.54 -7.74
N PRO A 482 -28.79 16.97 -8.54
CA PRO A 482 -29.37 16.13 -9.60
C PRO A 482 -28.35 15.54 -10.57
N ARG A 483 -27.26 16.27 -10.86
CA ARG A 483 -26.18 15.77 -11.74
C ARG A 483 -25.38 14.65 -11.06
N VAL A 484 -25.15 14.75 -9.75
CA VAL A 484 -24.48 13.69 -8.99
C VAL A 484 -25.38 12.46 -8.92
N VAL A 485 -26.66 12.63 -8.60
CA VAL A 485 -27.63 11.53 -8.54
C VAL A 485 -27.70 10.79 -9.88
N SER A 486 -27.79 11.54 -10.99
CA SER A 486 -27.82 10.96 -12.33
C SER A 486 -26.50 10.28 -12.68
N THR A 487 -25.36 10.88 -12.34
CA THR A 487 -24.03 10.27 -12.55
C THR A 487 -23.91 8.93 -11.82
N VAL A 488 -24.25 8.87 -10.53
CA VAL A 488 -24.21 7.62 -9.76
C VAL A 488 -25.08 6.55 -10.43
N ARG A 489 -26.30 6.90 -10.81
CA ARG A 489 -27.19 5.97 -11.52
C ARG A 489 -26.57 5.45 -12.82
N VAL A 490 -26.05 6.35 -13.67
CA VAL A 490 -25.43 5.96 -14.95
C VAL A 490 -24.20 5.08 -14.74
N LEU A 491 -23.32 5.42 -13.80
CA LEU A 491 -22.15 4.58 -13.48
C LEU A 491 -22.58 3.21 -12.96
N GLN A 492 -23.62 3.14 -12.11
CA GLN A 492 -24.16 1.87 -11.64
C GLN A 492 -24.72 1.04 -12.80
N GLU A 493 -25.49 1.65 -13.70
CA GLU A 493 -26.08 0.99 -14.88
C GLU A 493 -25.02 0.52 -15.89
N LYS A 494 -23.94 1.28 -16.09
CA LYS A 494 -23.00 1.09 -17.21
C LYS A 494 -21.67 0.46 -16.83
N LEU A 495 -21.18 0.71 -15.62
CA LEU A 495 -19.87 0.24 -15.16
C LEU A 495 -19.94 -0.83 -14.07
N THR A 496 -21.15 -1.18 -13.59
CA THR A 496 -21.28 -2.29 -12.64
C THR A 496 -21.36 -3.60 -13.39
N ASN A 497 -20.45 -4.52 -13.10
CA ASN A 497 -20.52 -5.88 -13.56
C ASN A 497 -20.16 -6.85 -12.42
N HIS A 498 -20.85 -7.99 -12.35
CA HIS A 498 -20.77 -8.96 -11.25
C HIS A 498 -20.91 -8.35 -9.83
N GLY A 499 -21.65 -7.24 -9.71
CA GLY A 499 -21.89 -6.55 -8.45
C GLY A 499 -20.75 -5.63 -7.99
N PHE A 500 -19.78 -5.33 -8.86
CA PHE A 500 -18.69 -4.40 -8.57
C PHE A 500 -18.61 -3.30 -9.63
N LEU A 501 -18.14 -2.12 -9.24
CA LEU A 501 -17.95 -0.97 -10.13
C LEU A 501 -16.53 -1.00 -10.73
N TYR A 502 -16.44 -1.03 -12.06
CA TYR A 502 -15.19 -0.92 -12.81
C TYR A 502 -14.72 0.54 -12.95
N ARG A 503 -13.42 0.75 -13.24
CA ARG A 503 -12.85 2.09 -13.52
C ARG A 503 -13.56 2.76 -14.69
N TYR A 504 -13.67 2.04 -15.79
CA TYR A 504 -14.24 2.42 -17.09
C TYR A 504 -14.62 1.13 -17.82
N VAL A 505 -15.16 1.23 -19.04
CA VAL A 505 -15.36 0.05 -19.90
C VAL A 505 -13.99 -0.45 -20.38
N PRO A 506 -13.53 -1.67 -20.02
CA PRO A 506 -12.16 -2.12 -20.31
C PRO A 506 -11.80 -2.10 -21.80
N GLU A 507 -12.76 -2.41 -22.67
CA GLU A 507 -12.58 -2.40 -24.14
C GLU A 507 -12.36 -0.99 -24.71
N GLU A 508 -12.80 0.05 -24.00
CA GLU A 508 -12.65 1.46 -24.39
C GLU A 508 -11.39 2.12 -23.78
N SER A 509 -10.70 1.38 -22.89
CA SER A 509 -9.47 1.83 -22.23
C SER A 509 -8.35 2.16 -23.22
N GLU A 510 -7.35 2.91 -22.77
CA GLU A 510 -6.17 3.20 -23.60
C GLU A 510 -5.48 1.91 -24.10
N PHE A 511 -5.45 0.88 -23.26
CA PHE A 511 -4.72 -0.36 -23.51
C PHE A 511 -5.56 -1.42 -24.24
N HIS A 512 -6.88 -1.26 -24.28
CA HIS A 512 -7.83 -2.22 -24.87
C HIS A 512 -7.57 -3.66 -24.39
N GLN A 513 -7.21 -3.80 -23.10
CA GLN A 513 -6.90 -5.07 -22.45
C GLN A 513 -7.91 -5.34 -21.34
N PRO A 514 -8.28 -6.61 -21.09
CA PRO A 514 -9.03 -6.97 -19.91
C PRO A 514 -8.25 -6.60 -18.64
N GLU A 515 -8.95 -6.04 -17.66
CA GLU A 515 -8.46 -5.77 -16.30
C GLU A 515 -9.46 -6.35 -15.29
N GLY A 516 -9.00 -6.60 -14.06
CA GLY A 516 -9.87 -6.95 -12.96
C GLY A 516 -10.69 -5.75 -12.50
N VAL A 517 -11.60 -5.98 -11.56
CA VAL A 517 -12.27 -4.88 -10.86
C VAL A 517 -11.26 -4.23 -9.94
N PHE A 518 -10.89 -2.99 -10.22
CA PHE A 518 -10.15 -2.18 -9.24
C PHE A 518 -11.07 -1.85 -8.05
N ILE A 519 -10.86 -2.54 -6.93
CA ILE A 519 -11.70 -2.50 -5.73
C ILE A 519 -11.94 -1.08 -5.20
N ILE A 520 -10.97 -0.18 -5.39
CA ILE A 520 -11.10 1.22 -4.98
C ILE A 520 -12.35 1.90 -5.55
N CYS A 521 -12.71 1.63 -6.81
CA CYS A 521 -13.86 2.24 -7.48
C CYS A 521 -15.17 1.84 -6.80
N THR A 522 -15.27 0.56 -6.42
CA THR A 522 -16.43 0.06 -5.67
C THR A 522 -16.52 0.71 -4.29
N LEU A 523 -15.40 0.90 -3.60
CA LEU A 523 -15.36 1.60 -2.31
C LEU A 523 -15.66 3.11 -2.43
N TRP A 524 -15.30 3.75 -3.54
CA TRP A 524 -15.74 5.12 -3.82
C TRP A 524 -17.25 5.21 -4.03
N LEU A 525 -17.86 4.22 -4.69
CA LEU A 525 -19.32 4.14 -4.79
C LEU A 525 -19.96 3.96 -3.42
N VAL A 526 -19.43 3.10 -2.56
CA VAL A 526 -19.87 2.96 -1.15
C VAL A 526 -19.85 4.32 -0.44
N ASN A 527 -18.75 5.08 -0.57
CA ASN A 527 -18.64 6.41 0.03
C ASN A 527 -19.79 7.33 -0.42
N VAL A 528 -20.02 7.42 -1.73
CA VAL A 528 -21.03 8.32 -2.30
C VAL A 528 -22.44 7.86 -1.96
N LEU A 529 -22.74 6.56 -2.02
CA LEU A 529 -24.03 6.01 -1.59
C LEU A 529 -24.33 6.34 -0.12
N ALA A 530 -23.34 6.19 0.75
CA ALA A 530 -23.48 6.57 2.16
C ALA A 530 -23.72 8.09 2.33
N GLN A 531 -23.03 8.94 1.56
CA GLN A 531 -23.24 10.39 1.55
C GLN A 531 -24.64 10.78 1.01
N MET A 532 -25.18 10.03 0.05
CA MET A 532 -26.56 10.16 -0.45
C MET A 532 -27.61 9.67 0.55
N GLY A 533 -27.20 8.96 1.61
CA GLY A 533 -28.11 8.34 2.59
C GLY A 533 -28.65 6.97 2.16
N ARG A 534 -28.16 6.39 1.05
CA ARG A 534 -28.48 5.04 0.57
C ARG A 534 -27.65 4.01 1.34
N LEU A 535 -27.86 3.94 2.67
CA LEU A 535 -27.00 3.18 3.59
C LEU A 535 -27.10 1.67 3.39
N GLU A 536 -28.29 1.12 3.16
CA GLU A 536 -28.49 -0.33 2.97
C GLU A 536 -27.67 -0.83 1.79
N GLU A 537 -27.80 -0.16 0.64
CA GLU A 537 -27.04 -0.47 -0.57
C GLU A 537 -25.53 -0.28 -0.39
N ALA A 538 -25.12 0.77 0.33
CA ALA A 538 -23.71 1.00 0.64
C ALA A 538 -23.13 -0.12 1.53
N GLU A 539 -23.88 -0.61 2.52
CA GLU A 539 -23.47 -1.70 3.40
C GLU A 539 -23.42 -3.04 2.66
N GLU A 540 -24.39 -3.33 1.79
CA GLU A 540 -24.37 -4.53 0.93
C GLU A 540 -23.14 -4.56 0.03
N LEU A 541 -22.85 -3.43 -0.63
CA LEU A 541 -21.70 -3.31 -1.52
C LEU A 541 -20.38 -3.38 -0.74
N PHE A 542 -20.32 -2.79 0.45
CA PHE A 542 -19.16 -2.89 1.34
C PHE A 542 -18.92 -4.33 1.82
N SER A 543 -19.97 -5.05 2.22
CA SER A 543 -19.89 -6.45 2.63
C SER A 543 -19.30 -7.30 1.51
N ARG A 544 -19.79 -7.12 0.28
CA ARG A 544 -19.26 -7.79 -0.92
C ARG A 544 -17.78 -7.51 -1.12
N VAL A 545 -17.32 -6.26 -0.96
CA VAL A 545 -15.89 -5.95 -1.05
C VAL A 545 -15.10 -6.69 0.02
N THR A 546 -15.57 -6.73 1.27
CA THR A 546 -14.82 -7.41 2.35
C THR A 546 -14.64 -8.92 2.13
N GLU A 547 -15.54 -9.56 1.37
CA GLU A 547 -15.41 -10.97 0.97
C GLU A 547 -14.29 -11.23 -0.04
N THR A 548 -13.80 -10.19 -0.73
CA THR A 548 -12.67 -10.31 -1.67
C THR A 548 -11.30 -10.35 -0.98
N ALA A 549 -11.25 -10.07 0.34
CA ALA A 549 -10.02 -10.14 1.11
C ALA A 549 -9.52 -11.59 1.20
N ASN A 550 -8.20 -11.76 1.34
CA ASN A 550 -7.68 -13.07 1.67
C ASN A 550 -8.01 -13.49 3.11
N ASP A 551 -7.58 -14.70 3.49
CA ASP A 551 -7.77 -15.28 4.84
C ASP A 551 -7.16 -14.46 6.00
N LEU A 552 -6.40 -13.41 5.69
CA LEU A 552 -5.79 -12.49 6.65
C LEU A 552 -6.39 -11.08 6.57
N GLY A 553 -7.48 -10.88 5.81
CA GLY A 553 -8.12 -9.57 5.62
C GLY A 553 -7.28 -8.58 4.80
N LEU A 554 -6.44 -9.07 3.89
CA LEU A 554 -5.62 -8.25 3.00
C LEU A 554 -6.19 -8.25 1.58
N PHE A 555 -6.15 -7.09 0.93
CA PHE A 555 -6.64 -6.89 -0.44
C PHE A 555 -5.50 -6.63 -1.41
N ALA A 556 -5.66 -7.09 -2.65
CA ALA A 556 -4.85 -6.64 -3.78
C ALA A 556 -5.42 -5.35 -4.37
N GLU A 557 -4.80 -4.91 -5.47
CA GLU A 557 -5.28 -3.82 -6.30
C GLU A 557 -6.64 -4.13 -6.90
N GLU A 558 -6.72 -5.27 -7.57
CA GLU A 558 -7.88 -5.69 -8.33
C GLU A 558 -8.36 -7.07 -7.90
N TYR A 559 -9.56 -7.41 -8.36
CA TYR A 559 -10.21 -8.68 -8.13
C TYR A 559 -10.94 -9.13 -9.39
N ASP A 560 -10.77 -10.39 -9.78
CA ASP A 560 -11.59 -10.99 -10.83
C ASP A 560 -12.83 -11.66 -10.21
N PRO A 561 -14.02 -11.10 -10.41
CA PRO A 561 -15.25 -11.65 -9.83
C PRO A 561 -15.71 -12.96 -10.49
N THR A 562 -15.15 -13.33 -11.64
CA THR A 562 -15.46 -14.59 -12.34
C THR A 562 -14.69 -15.75 -11.73
N THR A 563 -13.39 -15.55 -11.47
CA THR A 563 -12.48 -16.60 -10.98
C THR A 563 -12.30 -16.57 -9.46
N GLY A 564 -12.59 -15.44 -8.81
CA GLY A 564 -12.33 -15.22 -7.39
C GLY A 564 -10.87 -14.92 -7.08
N GLU A 565 -10.07 -14.55 -8.09
CA GLU A 565 -8.65 -14.28 -7.93
C GLU A 565 -8.37 -12.81 -7.59
N MET A 566 -7.40 -12.59 -6.70
CA MET A 566 -6.81 -11.27 -6.48
C MET A 566 -5.79 -10.98 -7.58
N LEU A 567 -5.86 -9.77 -8.15
CA LEU A 567 -5.04 -9.32 -9.28
C LEU A 567 -4.32 -8.01 -8.95
N GLY A 568 -3.30 -7.69 -9.75
CA GLY A 568 -2.42 -6.53 -9.52
C GLY A 568 -1.55 -6.68 -8.26
N ASN A 569 -0.96 -5.56 -7.84
CA ASN A 569 0.01 -5.58 -6.73
C ASN A 569 -0.64 -5.90 -5.37
N PHE A 570 0.12 -6.51 -4.45
CA PHE A 570 -0.44 -7.06 -3.20
C PHE A 570 0.50 -6.94 -1.98
N PRO A 571 -0.05 -6.58 -0.79
CA PRO A 571 -1.32 -5.89 -0.59
C PRO A 571 -1.25 -4.48 -1.14
N GLN A 572 -2.39 -3.87 -1.45
CA GLN A 572 -2.42 -2.58 -2.12
C GLN A 572 -2.95 -1.46 -1.20
N ALA A 573 -2.24 -0.34 -1.16
CA ALA A 573 -2.49 0.75 -0.22
C ALA A 573 -3.81 1.50 -0.48
N PHE A 574 -4.10 1.82 -1.74
CA PHE A 574 -5.31 2.48 -2.24
C PHE A 574 -6.63 1.76 -1.91
N THR A 575 -6.63 0.44 -1.91
CA THR A 575 -7.74 -0.43 -1.53
C THR A 575 -7.91 -0.37 -0.02
N HIS A 576 -6.82 -0.59 0.74
CA HIS A 576 -6.87 -0.55 2.20
C HIS A 576 -7.25 0.83 2.77
N LEU A 577 -6.78 1.95 2.20
CA LEU A 577 -7.21 3.28 2.63
C LEU A 577 -8.66 3.55 2.28
N SER A 578 -9.15 3.00 1.17
CA SER A 578 -10.55 3.18 0.77
C SER A 578 -11.51 2.35 1.61
N VAL A 579 -11.08 1.22 2.16
CA VAL A 579 -11.84 0.48 3.19
C VAL A 579 -12.04 1.36 4.42
N ILE A 580 -10.98 2.04 4.88
CA ILE A 580 -11.08 2.97 6.01
C ILE A 580 -12.05 4.10 5.68
N ASN A 581 -11.89 4.78 4.54
CA ASN A 581 -12.78 5.88 4.14
C ASN A 581 -14.25 5.44 4.02
N ALA A 582 -14.52 4.26 3.45
CA ALA A 582 -15.86 3.68 3.35
C ALA A 582 -16.50 3.48 4.71
N ILE A 583 -15.77 2.91 5.67
CA ILE A 583 -16.24 2.70 7.04
C ILE A 583 -16.60 4.03 7.71
N PHE A 584 -15.74 5.06 7.61
CA PHE A 584 -16.05 6.37 8.18
C PHE A 584 -17.32 6.98 7.58
N ASN A 585 -17.52 6.88 6.26
CA ASN A 585 -18.73 7.39 5.61
C ASN A 585 -19.99 6.58 5.97
N LEU A 586 -19.92 5.25 6.04
CA LEU A 586 -21.02 4.37 6.47
C LEU A 586 -21.48 4.70 7.89
N GLU A 587 -20.55 5.05 8.78
CA GLU A 587 -20.87 5.48 10.14
C GLU A 587 -21.27 6.96 10.26
N GLY A 588 -21.33 7.69 9.14
CA GLY A 588 -21.68 9.11 9.10
C GLY A 588 -20.65 10.02 9.78
N ARG A 589 -19.40 9.56 9.91
CA ARG A 589 -18.29 10.33 10.45
C ARG A 589 -17.62 11.17 9.35
N PRO A 590 -16.88 12.23 9.70
CA PRO A 590 -15.96 12.87 8.76
C PRO A 590 -15.00 11.84 8.18
N SER A 591 -14.67 11.99 6.90
CA SER A 591 -13.62 11.22 6.23
C SER A 591 -12.67 12.17 5.52
N GLY A 592 -11.48 11.68 5.15
CA GLY A 592 -10.53 12.45 4.32
C GLY A 592 -11.11 12.89 2.97
N LYS A 593 -12.20 12.24 2.52
CA LYS A 593 -12.94 12.50 1.27
C LYS A 593 -14.38 12.98 1.54
N GLY A 594 -14.51 14.03 2.35
CA GLY A 594 -15.77 14.77 2.57
C GLY A 594 -16.56 14.39 3.83
N ARG A 595 -17.50 15.25 4.22
CA ARG A 595 -18.51 15.06 5.28
C ARG A 595 -19.89 14.81 4.68
N ARG A 596 -20.70 14.04 5.41
CA ARG A 596 -22.15 13.92 5.16
C ARG A 596 -22.81 15.31 5.19
N SER A 597 -23.22 15.84 4.05
CA SER A 597 -24.08 17.03 3.97
C SER A 597 -25.51 16.62 4.33
N GLY A 598 -25.80 16.46 5.62
CA GLY A 598 -27.06 15.84 6.03
C GLY A 598 -27.43 15.96 7.50
N ARG A 599 -27.31 17.15 8.09
CA ARG A 599 -28.25 17.65 9.10
C ARG A 599 -28.41 19.14 8.88
N GLY A 600 -29.43 19.50 8.09
CA GLY A 600 -29.97 20.85 8.13
C GLY A 600 -30.37 21.16 9.57
N GLY A 601 -29.94 22.31 10.07
CA GLY A 601 -30.60 22.90 11.24
C GLY A 601 -32.07 23.08 10.89
N GLY A 602 -32.92 22.31 11.54
CA GLY A 602 -34.36 22.51 11.58
C GLY A 602 -34.78 22.50 13.03
N GLY A 603 -35.22 23.66 13.52
CA GLY A 603 -35.67 23.90 14.90
C GLY A 603 -34.63 24.59 15.75
#